data_AF-A0A8H6E3Z3-F1
#
_entry.id   AF-A0A8H6E3Z3-F1
#
_cell.length_a   1.000
_cell.length_b   1.000
_cell.length_c   1.000
_cell.angle_alpha   90.00
_cell.angle_beta   90.00
_cell.angle_gamma   90.00
#
_symmetry.space_group_name_H-M   'P 1'
#
loop_
_entity.id
_entity.type
_entity.pdbx_description
1 polymer ?
#
loop_
_entity_poly.entity_id
_entity_poly.type
_entity_poly.pdbx_seq_one_letter_code
_entity_poly.pdbx_strand_id
1 'polypeptide(L)'
;MGVWLMPNPGGYQAYMITFPRDDDLDQIVEILRPLRISFVIQNVPKLDNVLVSAALEGHRSDYTDSDKPLTEFELDEIAKKLGIGRWNLYGAIKISGAKFYFPEDRHNDVALQIRNNTFQGIPSITELRWVDWLPNGGHLFFAPIAKVTGPGAKAQYDLPAA
;
A
#
# COMPACT_ATOMS: atom_id res chain seq x y z
N MET A 1 1.30 -30.31 -14.01
CA MET A 1 2.14 -29.24 -13.44
C MET A 1 1.97 -29.26 -11.94
N GLY A 2 3.06 -29.16 -11.17
CA GLY A 2 3.01 -29.09 -9.70
C GLY A 2 3.40 -27.69 -9.21
N VAL A 3 2.92 -27.31 -8.03
CA VAL A 3 3.22 -26.02 -7.37
C VAL A 3 3.86 -26.32 -6.02
N TRP A 4 4.89 -25.57 -5.64
CA TRP A 4 5.53 -25.70 -4.32
C TRP A 4 4.73 -24.95 -3.25
N LEU A 5 4.69 -25.52 -2.04
CA LEU A 5 4.08 -24.91 -0.86
C LEU A 5 5.17 -24.62 0.17
N MET A 6 5.14 -23.41 0.74
CA MET A 6 6.05 -23.03 1.81
C MET A 6 5.67 -23.74 3.12
N PRO A 7 6.60 -24.40 3.82
CA PRO A 7 6.35 -24.91 5.17
C PRO A 7 6.00 -23.79 6.14
N ASN A 8 5.28 -24.10 7.23
CA ASN A 8 5.01 -23.14 8.29
C ASN A 8 6.34 -22.56 8.84
N PRO A 9 6.54 -21.23 8.81
CA PRO A 9 7.80 -20.60 9.20
C PRO A 9 8.08 -20.63 10.72
N GLY A 10 7.13 -21.04 11.56
CA GLY A 10 7.31 -21.09 13.02
C GLY A 10 7.13 -19.76 13.74
N GLY A 11 6.83 -18.69 13.01
CA GLY A 11 6.51 -17.36 13.54
C GLY A 11 6.18 -16.39 12.40
N TYR A 12 5.27 -15.46 12.66
CA TYR A 12 4.80 -14.49 11.68
C TYR A 12 4.30 -13.22 12.38
N GLN A 13 4.65 -12.05 11.83
CA GLN A 13 4.16 -10.75 12.27
C GLN A 13 4.09 -9.80 11.08
N ALA A 14 2.91 -9.26 10.80
CA ALA A 14 2.73 -8.17 9.85
C ALA A 14 2.94 -6.81 10.53
N TYR A 15 3.23 -5.77 9.75
CA TYR A 15 3.08 -4.37 10.16
C TYR A 15 2.70 -3.48 8.98
N MET A 16 2.45 -2.23 9.33
CA MET A 16 2.32 -1.08 8.46
C MET A 16 3.33 0.02 8.83
N ILE A 17 3.92 0.65 7.81
CA ILE A 17 4.72 1.87 7.93
C ILE A 17 4.06 2.96 7.10
N THR A 18 3.75 4.09 7.72
CA THR A 18 3.10 5.23 7.06
C THR A 18 4.11 6.34 6.78
N PHE A 19 4.11 6.86 5.55
CA PHE A 19 4.94 7.99 5.13
C PHE A 19 4.05 9.20 4.82
N PRO A 20 4.28 10.35 5.47
CA PRO A 20 3.34 11.47 5.41
C PRO A 20 3.39 12.27 4.11
N ARG A 21 4.53 12.30 3.40
CA ARG A 21 4.68 13.15 2.20
C ARG A 21 4.66 12.31 0.93
N ASP A 22 4.10 12.87 -0.14
CA ASP A 22 4.11 12.21 -1.45
C ASP A 22 5.52 12.12 -2.04
N ASP A 23 6.33 13.15 -1.83
CA ASP A 23 7.73 13.22 -2.30
C ASP A 23 8.67 12.16 -1.71
N ASP A 24 8.26 11.47 -0.64
CA ASP A 24 9.11 10.49 0.05
C ASP A 24 9.31 9.19 -0.77
N LEU A 25 8.57 8.99 -1.87
CA LEU A 25 8.63 7.79 -2.71
C LEU A 25 10.05 7.40 -3.12
N ASP A 26 10.85 8.38 -3.56
CA ASP A 26 12.24 8.18 -3.95
C ASP A 26 13.07 7.57 -2.81
N GLN A 27 13.03 8.23 -1.65
CA GLN A 27 13.75 7.82 -0.46
C GLN A 27 13.27 6.46 0.07
N ILE A 28 11.96 6.19 0.05
CA ILE A 28 11.38 4.91 0.46
C ILE A 28 12.00 3.78 -0.38
N VAL A 29 12.02 3.93 -1.71
CA VAL A 29 12.54 2.90 -2.61
C VAL A 29 14.05 2.71 -2.46
N GLU A 30 14.81 3.79 -2.27
CA GLU A 30 16.25 3.73 -1.98
C GLU A 30 16.55 2.96 -0.69
N ILE A 31 15.75 3.19 0.37
CA ILE A 31 15.90 2.47 1.65
C ILE A 31 15.50 0.99 1.49
N LEU A 32 14.42 0.70 0.76
CA LEU A 32 13.92 -0.67 0.60
C LEU A 32 14.85 -1.54 -0.24
N ARG A 33 15.55 -0.98 -1.23
CA ARG A 33 16.43 -1.74 -2.14
C ARG A 33 17.45 -2.62 -1.40
N PRO A 34 18.37 -2.08 -0.57
CA PRO A 34 19.37 -2.90 0.09
C PRO A 34 18.74 -3.90 1.05
N LEU A 35 17.63 -3.55 1.70
CA LEU A 35 16.93 -4.38 2.67
C LEU A 35 16.24 -5.59 2.01
N ARG A 36 15.76 -5.41 0.77
CA ARG A 36 15.22 -6.50 -0.04
C ARG A 36 16.31 -7.41 -0.59
N ILE A 37 17.43 -6.85 -1.06
CA ILE A 37 18.57 -7.61 -1.58
C ILE A 37 19.24 -8.45 -0.49
N SER A 38 19.34 -7.93 0.73
CA SER A 38 19.95 -8.61 1.87
C SER A 38 19.01 -9.57 2.62
N PHE A 39 17.79 -9.78 2.11
CA PHE A 39 16.76 -10.64 2.73
C PHE A 39 16.33 -10.21 4.15
N VAL A 40 16.54 -8.95 4.54
CA VAL A 40 15.91 -8.40 5.76
C VAL A 40 14.39 -8.35 5.56
N ILE A 41 13.94 -7.90 4.38
CA ILE A 41 12.55 -8.07 3.96
C ILE A 41 12.41 -9.41 3.25
N GLN A 42 11.88 -10.39 3.97
CA GLN A 42 11.78 -11.77 3.51
C GLN A 42 10.65 -11.99 2.49
N ASN A 43 9.46 -11.44 2.78
CA ASN A 43 8.30 -11.51 1.90
C ASN A 43 8.37 -10.48 0.76
N VAL A 44 7.30 -10.39 -0.03
CA VAL A 44 7.14 -9.32 -1.04
C VAL A 44 6.39 -8.17 -0.38
N PRO A 45 7.08 -7.07 0.01
CA PRO A 45 6.40 -5.94 0.62
C PRO A 45 5.55 -5.22 -0.43
N LYS A 46 4.47 -4.58 0.03
CA LYS A 46 3.59 -3.79 -0.84
C LYS A 46 3.60 -2.33 -0.39
N LEU A 47 3.85 -1.42 -1.32
CA LEU A 47 3.79 0.02 -1.13
C LEU A 47 2.53 0.56 -1.82
N ASP A 48 1.58 1.03 -1.03
CA ASP A 48 0.28 1.51 -1.49
C ASP A 48 0.18 3.03 -1.35
N ASN A 49 -0.42 3.69 -2.34
CA ASN A 49 -0.83 5.08 -2.24
C ASN A 49 -2.10 5.20 -1.38
N VAL A 50 -2.31 6.38 -0.78
CA VAL A 50 -3.49 6.70 0.05
C VAL A 50 -4.81 6.31 -0.60
N LEU A 51 -4.98 6.51 -1.91
CA LEU A 51 -6.23 6.22 -2.62
C LEU A 51 -6.59 4.74 -2.61
N VAL A 52 -5.59 3.85 -2.71
CA VAL A 52 -5.83 2.40 -2.67
C VAL A 52 -6.40 2.01 -1.30
N SER A 53 -5.88 2.60 -0.23
CA SER A 53 -6.37 2.33 1.13
C SER A 53 -7.75 2.96 1.35
N ALA A 54 -7.97 4.19 0.88
CA ALA A 54 -9.26 4.87 0.98
C ALA A 54 -10.38 4.15 0.23
N ALA A 55 -10.09 3.60 -0.96
CA ALA A 55 -11.04 2.83 -1.74
C ALA A 55 -11.38 1.47 -1.14
N LEU A 56 -10.52 0.92 -0.27
CA LEU A 56 -10.87 -0.28 0.50
C LEU A 56 -11.83 0.02 1.65
N GLU A 57 -11.79 1.25 2.17
CA GLU A 57 -12.61 1.68 3.30
C GLU A 57 -13.98 2.24 2.90
N GLY A 58 -14.09 2.88 1.73
CA GLY A 58 -15.35 3.48 1.31
C GLY A 58 -15.39 3.88 -0.16
N HIS A 59 -16.54 4.41 -0.57
CA HIS A 59 -16.78 4.91 -1.92
C HIS A 59 -16.21 6.31 -2.07
N ARG A 60 -15.96 6.76 -3.30
CA ARG A 60 -15.48 8.12 -3.57
C ARG A 60 -16.40 9.20 -3.01
N SER A 61 -17.72 8.98 -3.07
CA SER A 61 -18.75 9.87 -2.52
C SER A 61 -18.64 10.11 -1.02
N ASP A 62 -17.97 9.21 -0.28
CA ASP A 62 -17.76 9.35 1.17
C ASP A 62 -16.64 10.36 1.49
N TYR A 63 -15.91 10.81 0.46
CA TYR A 63 -14.75 11.70 0.55
C TYR A 63 -14.92 12.99 -0.24
N THR A 64 -15.55 12.97 -1.42
CA THR A 64 -15.78 14.18 -2.25
C THR A 64 -17.03 14.03 -3.13
N ASP A 65 -17.72 15.15 -3.36
CA ASP A 65 -18.87 15.26 -4.27
C ASP A 65 -18.49 15.77 -5.68
N SER A 66 -17.25 16.22 -5.86
CA SER A 66 -16.75 16.72 -7.16
C SER A 66 -16.67 15.57 -8.16
N ASP A 67 -16.77 15.79 -9.48
CA ASP A 67 -16.46 14.76 -10.50
C ASP A 67 -15.00 14.83 -11.02
N LYS A 68 -14.19 15.74 -10.46
CA LYS A 68 -12.80 15.95 -10.88
C LYS A 68 -11.83 15.02 -10.13
N PRO A 69 -10.61 14.80 -10.65
CA PRO A 69 -9.55 14.16 -9.88
C PRO A 69 -9.37 14.86 -8.52
N LEU A 70 -9.14 14.05 -7.48
CA LEU A 70 -8.87 14.56 -6.13
C LEU A 70 -7.62 15.42 -6.16
N THR A 71 -7.70 16.59 -5.54
CA THR A 71 -6.57 17.49 -5.37
C THR A 71 -5.60 16.96 -4.30
N GLU A 72 -4.34 17.41 -4.35
CA GLU A 72 -3.37 17.06 -3.30
C GLU A 72 -3.88 17.38 -1.89
N PHE A 73 -4.57 18.51 -1.73
CA PHE A 73 -5.16 18.86 -0.45
C PHE A 73 -6.21 17.85 0.03
N GLU A 74 -7.11 17.41 -0.85
CA GLU A 74 -8.12 16.40 -0.50
C GLU A 74 -7.47 15.05 -0.14
N LEU A 75 -6.40 14.66 -0.84
CA LEU A 75 -5.64 13.44 -0.53
C LEU A 75 -4.97 13.50 0.84
N ASP A 76 -4.43 14.65 1.24
CA ASP A 76 -3.89 14.87 2.59
C ASP A 76 -4.98 14.79 3.67
N GLU A 77 -6.17 15.33 3.41
CA GLU A 77 -7.29 15.25 4.35
C GLU A 77 -7.82 13.81 4.50
N ILE A 78 -7.88 13.05 3.40
CA ILE A 78 -8.21 11.62 3.43
C ILE A 78 -7.17 10.85 4.26
N ALA A 79 -5.87 11.10 4.02
CA ALA A 79 -4.80 10.46 4.78
C ALA A 79 -4.94 10.72 6.29
N LYS A 80 -5.23 11.96 6.68
CA LYS A 80 -5.49 12.32 8.09
C LYS A 80 -6.74 11.65 8.66
N LYS A 81 -7.86 11.66 7.92
CA LYS A 81 -9.14 11.04 8.34
C LYS A 81 -8.98 9.56 8.65
N LEU A 82 -8.21 8.85 7.81
CA LEU A 82 -7.93 7.42 7.97
C LEU A 82 -6.74 7.14 8.90
N GLY A 83 -6.00 8.18 9.30
CA GLY A 83 -4.80 8.06 10.12
C GLY A 83 -3.69 7.26 9.43
N ILE A 84 -3.59 7.38 8.10
CA ILE A 84 -2.59 6.72 7.23
C ILE A 84 -1.65 7.76 6.59
N GLY A 85 -0.61 7.29 5.92
CA GLY A 85 0.28 8.16 5.14
C GLY A 85 -0.21 8.38 3.71
N ARG A 86 0.44 9.30 3.00
CA ARG A 86 0.35 9.40 1.53
C ARG A 86 0.83 8.12 0.86
N TRP A 87 1.87 7.52 1.44
CA TRP A 87 2.35 6.19 1.09
C TRP A 87 2.32 5.27 2.32
N ASN A 88 1.90 4.03 2.11
CA ASN A 88 1.72 3.03 3.15
C ASN A 88 2.42 1.74 2.74
N LEU A 89 3.42 1.33 3.51
CA LEU A 89 4.19 0.13 3.26
C LEU A 89 3.77 -0.98 4.22
N TYR A 90 3.43 -2.14 3.67
CA TYR A 90 3.09 -3.35 4.43
C TYR A 90 4.21 -4.39 4.23
N GLY A 91 4.80 -4.95 5.30
CA GLY A 91 5.94 -5.88 5.18
C GLY A 91 6.51 -6.45 6.50
N ALA A 92 7.83 -6.76 6.49
CA ALA A 92 8.75 -7.14 7.62
C ALA A 92 10.08 -6.24 7.76
N ILE A 93 10.21 -5.13 8.55
CA ILE A 93 11.36 -4.22 8.79
C ILE A 93 11.12 -3.05 9.79
N LYS A 94 12.21 -2.33 10.16
CA LYS A 94 12.25 -1.04 10.91
C LYS A 94 13.06 0.04 10.14
N ILE A 95 12.49 1.24 9.99
CA ILE A 95 13.05 2.47 9.36
C ILE A 95 13.01 3.61 10.40
N SER A 96 14.06 4.42 10.50
CA SER A 96 14.13 5.54 11.46
C SER A 96 13.17 6.67 11.07
N GLY A 97 12.39 7.19 12.04
CA GLY A 97 11.43 8.28 11.84
C GLY A 97 10.06 7.86 11.30
N ALA A 98 9.93 6.63 10.82
CA ALA A 98 8.66 6.10 10.36
C ALA A 98 7.80 5.61 11.55
N LYS A 99 6.47 5.72 11.43
CA LYS A 99 5.56 5.17 12.44
C LYS A 99 5.27 3.71 12.11
N PHE A 100 5.40 2.85 13.11
CA PHE A 100 5.13 1.42 13.01
C PHE A 100 3.79 1.12 13.65
N TYR A 101 2.97 0.35 12.95
CA TYR A 101 1.73 -0.17 13.48
C TYR A 101 1.67 -1.66 13.24
N PHE A 102 1.28 -2.41 14.26
CA PHE A 102 0.94 -3.82 14.15
C PHE A 102 -0.58 -3.98 13.98
N PRO A 103 -1.07 -5.15 13.52
CA PRO A 103 -2.50 -5.42 13.42
C PRO A 103 -3.25 -5.20 14.74
N GLU A 104 -2.57 -5.36 15.87
CA GLU A 104 -3.11 -5.10 17.21
C GLU A 104 -3.28 -3.61 17.51
N ASP A 105 -2.45 -2.74 16.92
CA ASP A 105 -2.53 -1.29 17.14
C ASP A 105 -3.66 -0.64 16.32
N ARG A 106 -4.10 -1.30 15.24
CA ARG A 106 -5.05 -0.77 14.26
C ARG A 106 -6.11 -1.79 13.85
N HIS A 107 -6.96 -2.18 14.81
CA HIS A 107 -8.02 -3.17 14.59
C HIS A 107 -9.01 -2.81 13.47
N ASN A 108 -9.26 -1.51 13.26
CA ASN A 108 -10.23 -1.03 12.26
C ASN A 108 -9.60 -0.71 10.90
N ASP A 109 -8.28 -0.83 10.75
CA ASP A 109 -7.60 -0.56 9.49
C ASP A 109 -7.77 -1.76 8.55
N VAL A 110 -8.73 -1.64 7.64
CA VAL A 110 -9.16 -2.73 6.75
C VAL A 110 -7.98 -3.24 5.93
N ALA A 111 -7.12 -2.35 5.44
CA ALA A 111 -5.97 -2.72 4.63
C ALA A 111 -4.97 -3.55 5.44
N LEU A 112 -4.57 -3.10 6.63
CA LEU A 112 -3.62 -3.83 7.48
C LEU A 112 -4.17 -5.21 7.90
N GLN A 113 -5.44 -5.30 8.28
CA GLN A 113 -6.06 -6.58 8.68
C GLN A 113 -6.11 -7.58 7.52
N ILE A 114 -6.43 -7.12 6.30
CA ILE A 114 -6.41 -8.00 5.12
C ILE A 114 -4.98 -8.45 4.83
N ARG A 115 -4.01 -7.52 4.83
CA ARG A 115 -2.60 -7.83 4.54
C ARG A 115 -2.01 -8.81 5.56
N ASN A 116 -2.43 -8.71 6.81
CA ASN A 116 -2.07 -9.67 7.85
C ASN A 116 -2.46 -11.11 7.48
N ASN A 117 -3.61 -11.31 6.83
CA ASN A 117 -4.06 -12.62 6.35
C ASN A 117 -3.39 -13.02 5.02
N THR A 118 -3.33 -12.09 4.06
CA THR A 118 -2.78 -12.34 2.73
C THR A 118 -1.31 -12.76 2.78
N PHE A 119 -0.50 -12.13 3.63
CA PHE A 119 0.94 -12.44 3.73
C PHE A 119 1.26 -13.77 4.42
N GLN A 120 0.28 -14.43 5.02
CA GLN A 120 0.39 -15.81 5.53
C GLN A 120 -0.41 -16.82 4.68
N GLY A 121 -0.86 -16.41 3.49
CA GLY A 121 -1.53 -17.29 2.52
C GLY A 121 -3.01 -17.54 2.79
N ILE A 122 -3.65 -16.78 3.68
CA ILE A 122 -5.09 -16.86 3.92
C ILE A 122 -5.81 -15.99 2.87
N PRO A 123 -6.66 -16.57 2.01
CA PRO A 123 -7.32 -15.81 0.94
C PRO A 123 -8.41 -14.90 1.49
N SER A 124 -8.70 -13.82 0.76
CA SER A 124 -9.80 -12.89 1.05
C SER A 124 -10.35 -12.29 -0.24
N ILE A 125 -11.62 -11.89 -0.21
CA ILE A 125 -12.28 -11.12 -1.27
C ILE A 125 -12.44 -9.64 -0.92
N THR A 126 -12.05 -9.22 0.28
CA THR A 126 -12.28 -7.85 0.76
C THR A 126 -11.55 -6.82 -0.07
N GLU A 127 -10.43 -7.18 -0.71
CA GLU A 127 -9.75 -6.28 -1.65
C GLU A 127 -10.66 -5.91 -2.84
N LEU A 128 -11.69 -6.68 -3.21
CA LEU A 128 -12.58 -6.28 -4.31
C LEU A 128 -13.35 -4.97 -4.06
N ARG A 129 -13.43 -4.50 -2.82
CA ARG A 129 -14.14 -3.25 -2.47
C ARG A 129 -13.60 -2.02 -3.19
N TRP A 130 -12.31 -1.96 -3.54
CA TRP A 130 -11.79 -0.78 -4.25
C TRP A 130 -12.36 -0.64 -5.66
N VAL A 131 -12.92 -1.71 -6.23
CA VAL A 131 -13.60 -1.64 -7.53
C VAL A 131 -14.88 -0.79 -7.41
N ASP A 132 -15.49 -0.73 -6.23
CA ASP A 132 -16.69 0.07 -5.98
C ASP A 132 -16.39 1.57 -5.73
N TRP A 133 -15.15 2.02 -5.99
CA TRP A 133 -14.76 3.42 -5.83
C TRP A 133 -15.70 4.38 -6.59
N LEU A 134 -16.13 3.98 -7.79
CA LEU A 134 -17.11 4.70 -8.61
C LEU A 134 -18.38 3.86 -8.80
N PRO A 135 -19.54 4.49 -9.07
CA PRO A 135 -20.77 3.77 -9.44
C PRO A 135 -20.54 2.87 -10.68
N ASN A 136 -21.02 1.63 -10.63
CA ASN A 136 -20.76 0.60 -11.66
C ASN A 136 -19.27 0.41 -11.95
N GLY A 137 -18.46 0.48 -10.90
CA GLY A 137 -17.01 0.49 -10.99
C GLY A 137 -16.44 -0.78 -11.61
N GLY A 138 -15.32 -0.60 -12.28
CA GLY A 138 -14.52 -1.64 -12.92
C GLY A 138 -13.05 -1.27 -12.80
N HIS A 139 -12.17 -2.21 -13.17
CA HIS A 139 -10.74 -1.95 -13.14
C HIS A 139 -10.04 -2.37 -14.42
N LEU A 140 -9.00 -1.63 -14.77
CA LEU A 140 -8.07 -1.96 -15.84
C LEU A 140 -6.65 -1.78 -15.29
N PHE A 141 -5.83 -2.83 -15.37
CA PHE A 141 -4.46 -2.78 -14.85
C PHE A 141 -3.49 -2.26 -15.92
N PHE A 142 -2.82 -1.16 -15.61
CA PHE A 142 -1.57 -0.77 -16.27
C PHE A 142 -0.40 -1.23 -15.38
N ALA A 143 0.38 -2.21 -15.84
CA ALA A 143 1.40 -2.90 -15.03
C ALA A 143 2.83 -2.80 -15.60
N PRO A 144 3.40 -1.58 -15.75
CA PRO A 144 4.80 -1.39 -16.12
C PRO A 144 5.78 -1.88 -15.04
N ILE A 145 6.96 -2.33 -15.48
CA ILE A 145 8.04 -2.79 -14.58
C ILE A 145 9.02 -1.64 -14.32
N ALA A 146 9.20 -1.30 -13.04
CA ALA A 146 10.18 -0.32 -12.59
C ALA A 146 11.46 -1.00 -12.09
N LYS A 147 12.61 -0.34 -12.26
CA LYS A 147 13.80 -0.66 -11.46
C LYS A 147 13.50 -0.34 -9.99
N VAL A 148 14.08 -1.08 -9.05
CA VAL A 148 13.99 -0.78 -7.60
C VAL A 148 14.89 0.40 -7.24
N THR A 149 14.80 1.50 -8.00
CA THR A 149 15.54 2.76 -7.84
C THR A 149 14.57 3.87 -7.59
N GLY A 150 14.84 4.72 -6.61
CA GLY A 150 13.96 5.82 -6.27
C GLY A 150 13.70 6.76 -7.46
N PRO A 151 14.74 7.18 -8.23
CA PRO A 151 14.51 8.01 -9.42
C PRO A 151 13.71 7.27 -10.50
N GLY A 152 13.85 5.95 -10.62
CA GLY A 152 13.11 5.14 -11.57
C GLY A 152 11.63 5.00 -11.17
N ALA A 153 11.36 4.81 -9.89
CA ALA A 153 10.00 4.75 -9.35
C ALA A 153 9.30 6.11 -9.48
N LYS A 154 9.98 7.21 -9.11
CA LYS A 154 9.44 8.57 -9.23
C LYS A 154 9.19 8.95 -10.68
N ALA A 155 10.14 8.71 -11.58
CA ALA A 155 9.95 8.98 -13.00
C ALA A 155 8.76 8.20 -13.60
N GLN A 156 8.54 6.95 -13.17
CA GLN A 156 7.40 6.17 -13.63
C GLN A 156 6.07 6.63 -13.04
N TYR A 157 6.07 7.11 -11.78
CA TYR A 157 4.89 7.68 -11.12
C TYR A 157 4.49 9.02 -11.73
N ASP A 158 5.47 9.87 -12.03
CA ASP A 158 5.27 11.22 -12.60
C ASP A 158 4.95 11.21 -14.11
N LEU A 159 4.93 10.03 -14.75
CA LEU A 159 4.60 9.93 -16.18
C LEU A 159 3.20 10.52 -16.42
N PRO A 160 3.05 11.54 -17.27
CA PRO A 160 1.74 12.09 -17.57
C PRO A 160 0.88 11.01 -18.24
N ALA A 161 -0.40 10.96 -17.86
CA ALA A 161 -1.38 10.20 -18.62
C ALA A 161 -1.41 10.76 -20.05
N ALA A 162 -1.07 9.91 -21.02
CA ALA A 162 -1.07 10.24 -22.44
C ALA A 162 -2.49 10.52 -22.97
#